data_AF-K2EJD2-F1
#
_entry.id   AF-K2EJD2-F1
#
_cell.length_a   1.000
_cell.length_b   1.000
_cell.length_c   1.000
_cell.angle_alpha   90.00
_cell.angle_beta   90.00
_cell.angle_gamma   90.00
#
_symmetry.space_group_name_H-M   'P 1'
#
loop_
_entity.id
_entity.type
_entity.pdbx_description
1 polymer ?
#
loop_
_entity_poly.entity_id
_entity_poly.type
_entity_poly.pdbx_seq_one_letter_code
_entity_poly.pdbx_strand_id
1 'polypeptide(L)'
;MKMSYNQKQKSFSDIIRTKSQQEMIVDIKRFLKSENFETILFSRGKRTDTFFTEDSKLYITPRQQKLMREGVVFDDKIKKWDALSSRVVNNFVRYQPSQTSLLLKSLEKRYAMLDAATIDGARSFFGQFSTVRLWNASIVGSILFGMVTMTFIYRYLGQGVEAKQLEQVAITQQINVDRGLVLGTADTKDDAESFAKQVAEIEQIRDEQSLEDEIRQMVKGYPIEEMVPYIAKKDRTVAAFIVAIAKKESAWGKRVPVLKGQDCYNLWGYRGQRQLMGTGGHTCFNSPKDAVDTVAKRITTLVEEKGKDTPEKMVLWKCGNDCEATGGKAAADKWVKDVDSVFKKFHKEDE
;
A
#
# COMPACT_ATOMS: atom_id res chain seq x y z
N MET A 1 -18.79 -34.33 69.47
CA MET A 1 -19.59 -34.23 68.22
C MET A 1 -18.78 -33.38 67.24
N LYS A 2 -18.05 -34.01 66.30
CA LYS A 2 -17.20 -33.31 65.32
C LYS A 2 -18.02 -33.12 64.04
N MET A 3 -18.34 -31.89 63.66
CA MET A 3 -18.81 -31.59 62.31
C MET A 3 -17.68 -30.94 61.51
N SER A 4 -17.23 -31.68 60.49
CA SER A 4 -16.31 -31.23 59.45
C SER A 4 -17.10 -30.40 58.44
N TYR A 5 -16.67 -29.16 58.20
CA TYR A 5 -17.25 -28.30 57.16
C TYR A 5 -16.35 -28.37 55.92
N ASN A 6 -16.87 -29.00 54.86
CA ASN A 6 -16.17 -29.20 53.60
C ASN A 6 -16.57 -28.06 52.63
N GLN A 7 -15.71 -27.05 52.48
CA GLN A 7 -15.96 -25.91 51.60
C GLN A 7 -15.41 -26.21 50.20
N LYS A 8 -16.29 -26.60 49.26
CA LYS A 8 -15.95 -26.71 47.84
C LYS A 8 -15.67 -25.31 47.27
N GLN A 9 -14.43 -25.08 46.81
CA GLN A 9 -14.08 -23.91 46.02
C GLN A 9 -14.85 -23.94 44.69
N LYS A 10 -15.66 -22.91 44.42
CA LYS A 10 -16.27 -22.69 43.10
C LYS A 10 -15.24 -22.06 42.19
N SER A 11 -15.09 -22.61 40.98
CA SER A 11 -14.24 -22.09 39.92
C SER A 11 -14.81 -20.77 39.40
N PHE A 12 -13.93 -19.85 39.01
CA PHE A 12 -14.24 -18.56 38.41
C PHE A 12 -15.15 -18.67 37.17
N SER A 13 -15.19 -19.84 36.52
CA SER A 13 -16.08 -20.18 35.41
C SER A 13 -17.57 -20.17 35.75
N ASP A 14 -17.94 -20.24 37.03
CA ASP A 14 -19.34 -20.41 37.45
C ASP A 14 -20.07 -19.08 37.68
N ILE A 15 -19.34 -17.95 37.69
CA ILE A 15 -19.87 -16.61 37.99
C ILE A 15 -20.37 -15.89 36.72
N ILE A 16 -19.97 -16.34 35.53
CA ILE A 16 -20.29 -15.69 34.26
C ILE A 16 -21.12 -16.65 33.41
N ARG A 17 -22.41 -16.83 33.74
CA ARG A 17 -23.34 -17.52 32.83
C ARG A 17 -24.71 -16.87 32.85
N THR A 18 -24.93 -15.97 31.89
CA THR A 18 -26.26 -15.52 31.50
C THR A 18 -26.97 -16.61 30.69
N LYS A 19 -28.28 -16.76 30.93
CA LYS A 19 -29.15 -17.79 30.33
C LYS A 19 -29.05 -17.93 28.79
N SER A 20 -28.69 -16.86 28.07
CA SER A 20 -28.56 -16.88 26.60
C SER A 20 -27.37 -17.69 26.07
N GLN A 21 -26.32 -17.91 26.88
CA GLN A 21 -25.17 -18.74 26.47
C GLN A 21 -25.40 -20.24 26.66
N GLN A 22 -26.46 -20.65 27.35
CA GLN A 22 -26.76 -22.07 27.52
C GLN A 22 -27.37 -22.70 26.26
N GLU A 23 -28.06 -21.94 25.41
CA GLU A 23 -28.69 -22.48 24.19
C GLU A 23 -27.68 -22.68 23.05
N MET A 24 -26.67 -21.80 22.90
CA MET A 24 -25.65 -21.94 21.85
C MET A 24 -24.63 -23.07 22.12
N ILE A 25 -24.46 -23.49 23.38
CA ILE A 25 -23.57 -24.61 23.75
C ILE A 25 -24.19 -25.98 23.40
N VAL A 26 -25.51 -26.05 23.20
CA VAL A 26 -26.18 -27.32 22.88
C VAL A 26 -25.85 -27.79 21.46
N ASP A 27 -25.55 -26.89 20.52
CA ASP A 27 -25.25 -27.28 19.14
C ASP A 27 -23.78 -27.65 18.87
N ILE A 28 -22.83 -27.01 19.53
CA ILE A 28 -21.39 -27.34 19.34
C ILE A 28 -21.09 -28.76 19.88
N LYS A 29 -21.73 -29.15 20.99
CA LYS A 29 -21.59 -30.53 21.52
C LYS A 29 -22.26 -31.57 20.65
N ARG A 30 -23.25 -31.19 19.83
CA ARG A 30 -23.87 -32.07 18.83
C ARG A 30 -22.94 -32.24 17.63
N PHE A 31 -22.32 -31.16 17.19
CA PHE A 31 -21.34 -31.15 16.10
C PHE A 31 -20.05 -31.91 16.42
N LEU A 32 -19.57 -31.83 17.67
CA LEU A 32 -18.40 -32.61 18.13
C LEU A 32 -18.70 -34.08 18.42
N LYS A 33 -19.98 -34.50 18.40
CA LYS A 33 -20.38 -35.90 18.63
C LYS A 33 -20.53 -36.70 17.34
N SER A 34 -20.51 -36.04 16.18
CA SER A 34 -20.62 -36.69 14.88
C SER A 34 -19.28 -36.62 14.13
N GLU A 35 -18.70 -37.79 13.95
CA GLU A 35 -17.61 -38.15 13.06
C GLU A 35 -16.18 -37.82 13.53
N ASN A 36 -15.41 -38.91 13.66
CA ASN A 36 -13.98 -38.91 13.85
C ASN A 36 -13.33 -38.14 12.68
N PHE A 37 -12.97 -36.88 12.91
CA PHE A 37 -12.02 -36.18 12.04
C PHE A 37 -10.64 -36.81 12.23
N GLU A 38 -10.39 -37.93 11.55
CA GLU A 38 -9.04 -38.45 11.40
C GLU A 38 -8.24 -37.44 10.58
N THR A 39 -7.52 -36.55 11.25
CA THR A 39 -6.53 -35.69 10.61
C THR A 39 -5.43 -36.58 10.07
N ILE A 40 -5.44 -36.82 8.77
CA ILE A 40 -4.48 -37.66 8.06
C ILE A 40 -3.17 -36.88 7.93
N LEU A 41 -2.19 -37.15 8.78
CA LEU A 41 -0.83 -36.64 8.63
C LEU A 41 0.05 -37.74 8.03
N PHE A 42 1.01 -37.37 7.18
CA PHE A 42 1.93 -38.33 6.55
C PHE A 42 3.35 -38.07 7.03
N SER A 43 4.00 -39.09 7.59
CA SER A 43 5.40 -39.04 8.04
C SER A 43 6.15 -40.28 7.58
N ARG A 44 7.32 -40.11 6.96
CA ARG A 44 8.16 -41.19 6.40
C ARG A 44 7.40 -42.21 5.54
N GLY A 45 6.44 -41.73 4.74
CA GLY A 45 5.63 -42.56 3.85
C GLY A 45 4.54 -43.39 4.55
N LYS A 46 4.26 -43.14 5.83
CA LYS A 46 3.19 -43.79 6.59
C LYS A 46 2.20 -42.75 7.13
N ARG A 47 0.93 -43.13 7.20
CA ARG A 47 -0.14 -42.32 7.78
C ARG A 47 -0.03 -42.34 9.30
N THR A 48 0.01 -41.17 9.91
CA THR A 48 0.07 -40.97 11.37
C THR A 48 -1.03 -40.00 11.80
N ASP A 49 -1.55 -40.20 13.00
CA ASP A 49 -2.60 -39.43 13.66
C ASP A 49 -2.04 -38.36 14.63
N THR A 50 -0.72 -38.32 14.79
CA THR A 50 0.00 -37.44 15.72
C THR A 50 0.73 -36.32 14.99
N PHE A 51 0.51 -35.08 15.43
CA PHE A 51 1.20 -33.90 14.92
C PHE A 51 2.60 -33.79 15.54
N PHE A 52 3.62 -33.66 14.70
CA PHE A 52 5.01 -33.51 15.14
C PHE A 52 5.56 -32.18 14.61
N THR A 53 6.12 -31.35 15.49
CA THR A 53 6.79 -30.11 15.12
C THR A 53 8.09 -30.39 14.35
N GLU A 54 8.65 -29.36 13.71
CA GLU A 54 9.97 -29.42 13.03
C GLU A 54 11.10 -29.95 13.95
N ASP A 55 10.92 -29.86 15.27
CA ASP A 55 11.87 -30.34 16.27
C ASP A 55 11.85 -31.86 16.50
N SER A 56 10.89 -32.58 15.91
CA SER A 56 10.76 -34.04 16.08
C SER A 56 11.85 -34.87 15.39
N LYS A 57 12.71 -34.25 14.57
CA LYS A 57 13.79 -34.92 13.80
C LYS A 57 13.30 -36.03 12.86
N LEU A 58 12.01 -36.06 12.53
CA LEU A 58 11.42 -37.10 11.68
C LEU A 58 11.59 -36.83 10.18
N TYR A 59 11.91 -35.58 9.80
CA TYR A 59 12.16 -35.14 8.42
C TYR A 59 13.30 -34.11 8.33
N ILE A 60 13.91 -34.01 7.14
CA ILE A 60 14.91 -32.97 6.79
C ILE A 60 14.13 -31.72 6.35
N THR A 61 14.33 -30.59 7.04
CA THR A 61 13.68 -29.33 6.65
C THR A 61 14.28 -28.77 5.34
N PRO A 62 13.52 -28.00 4.52
CA PRO A 62 14.05 -27.39 3.30
C PRO A 62 15.31 -26.55 3.56
N ARG A 63 15.39 -25.91 4.72
CA ARG A 63 16.57 -25.13 5.17
C ARG A 63 17.78 -26.02 5.46
N GLN A 64 17.59 -27.14 6.16
CA GLN A 64 18.67 -28.13 6.37
C GLN A 64 19.12 -28.74 5.05
N GLN A 65 18.19 -29.03 4.13
CA GLN A 65 18.53 -29.57 2.82
C GLN A 65 19.40 -28.61 2.01
N LYS A 66 19.14 -27.30 2.08
CA LYS A 66 19.98 -26.27 1.46
C LYS A 66 21.40 -26.29 2.02
N LEU A 67 21.53 -26.33 3.35
CA LEU A 67 22.83 -26.37 4.03
C LEU A 67 23.59 -27.69 3.79
N MET A 68 22.89 -28.83 3.66
CA MET A 68 23.51 -30.10 3.25
C MET A 68 24.08 -30.00 1.83
N ARG A 69 23.41 -29.32 0.89
CA ARG A 69 23.96 -29.05 -0.45
C ARG A 69 25.20 -28.16 -0.40
N GLU A 70 25.30 -27.30 0.61
CA GLU A 70 26.46 -26.45 0.87
C GLU A 70 27.58 -27.20 1.64
N GLY A 71 27.44 -28.51 1.88
CA GLY A 71 28.45 -29.35 2.51
C GLY A 71 28.52 -29.23 4.04
N VAL A 72 27.51 -28.61 4.67
CA VAL A 72 27.47 -28.42 6.12
C VAL A 72 27.08 -29.72 6.81
N VAL A 73 27.93 -30.18 7.74
CA VAL A 73 27.69 -31.37 8.56
C VAL A 73 26.92 -30.99 9.82
N PHE A 74 25.81 -31.68 10.08
CA PHE A 74 24.98 -31.48 11.27
C PHE A 74 25.36 -32.45 12.39
N ASP A 75 25.49 -31.94 13.63
CA ASP A 75 25.66 -32.77 14.83
C ASP A 75 24.28 -33.09 15.43
N ASP A 76 23.75 -34.27 15.11
CA ASP A 76 22.39 -34.66 15.47
C ASP A 76 22.28 -35.39 16.83
N LYS A 77 23.38 -35.47 17.60
CA LYS A 77 23.44 -36.27 18.84
C LYS A 77 22.43 -35.77 19.90
N ILE A 78 21.51 -36.67 20.25
CA ILE A 78 20.44 -36.46 21.25
C ILE A 78 21.05 -36.61 22.64
N LYS A 79 21.05 -35.51 23.43
CA LYS A 79 21.28 -35.38 24.90
C LYS A 79 21.91 -34.03 25.32
N LYS A 80 22.18 -33.12 24.39
CA LYS A 80 22.44 -31.71 24.75
C LYS A 80 21.08 -31.05 25.00
N TRP A 81 20.83 -30.72 26.26
CA TRP A 81 19.55 -30.19 26.76
C TRP A 81 19.11 -28.93 26.01
N ASP A 82 17.80 -28.77 25.91
CA ASP A 82 17.05 -27.67 25.28
C ASP A 82 17.66 -26.29 25.53
N ALA A 83 18.38 -25.78 24.54
CA ALA A 83 18.56 -24.35 24.40
C ALA A 83 18.29 -23.98 22.93
N LEU A 84 17.43 -22.98 22.73
CA LEU A 84 17.21 -22.25 21.47
C LEU A 84 18.52 -21.80 20.76
N SER A 85 19.67 -21.93 21.42
CA SER A 85 21.02 -21.61 20.94
C SER A 85 21.93 -22.82 20.66
N SER A 86 21.51 -24.07 20.85
CA SER A 86 22.42 -25.23 20.82
C SER A 86 22.65 -25.87 19.43
N ARG A 87 22.50 -25.11 18.35
CA ARG A 87 23.07 -25.48 17.04
C ARG A 87 24.24 -24.56 16.71
N VAL A 88 25.18 -24.47 17.65
CA VAL A 88 26.50 -23.90 17.38
C VAL A 88 27.25 -24.89 16.50
N VAL A 89 27.54 -24.45 15.29
CA VAL A 89 28.41 -25.11 14.32
C VAL A 89 29.77 -25.36 15.00
N ASN A 90 30.06 -26.61 15.35
CA ASN A 90 31.43 -26.98 15.68
C ASN A 90 32.26 -26.82 14.38
N ASN A 91 33.31 -26.02 14.44
CA ASN A 91 34.18 -25.60 13.32
C ASN A 91 33.62 -24.50 12.39
N PHE A 92 32.84 -23.54 12.90
CA PHE A 92 32.73 -22.26 12.19
C PHE A 92 34.06 -21.50 12.32
N VAL A 93 35.01 -21.78 11.42
CA VAL A 93 36.16 -20.91 11.23
C VAL A 93 35.61 -19.63 10.61
N ARG A 94 35.39 -18.61 11.45
CA ARG A 94 35.13 -17.25 10.97
C ARG A 94 36.40 -16.84 10.21
N TYR A 95 36.35 -16.90 8.88
CA TYR A 95 37.43 -16.36 8.06
C TYR A 95 37.51 -14.86 8.34
N GLN A 96 38.38 -14.46 9.26
CA GLN A 96 38.81 -13.08 9.40
C GLN A 96 39.91 -12.91 8.36
N PRO A 97 39.64 -12.25 7.21
CA PRO A 97 40.73 -11.90 6.31
C PRO A 97 41.72 -11.03 7.09
N SER A 98 42.99 -11.43 7.14
CA SER A 98 44.06 -10.73 7.86
C SER A 98 44.29 -9.30 7.36
N GLN A 99 43.73 -8.98 6.19
CA GLN A 99 43.63 -7.64 5.67
C GLN A 99 42.15 -7.25 5.67
N THR A 100 41.79 -6.30 6.54
CA THR A 100 40.50 -5.59 6.48
C THR A 100 40.22 -5.24 5.03
N SER A 101 39.20 -5.87 4.43
CA SER A 101 38.88 -5.60 3.03
C SER A 101 38.66 -4.10 2.88
N LEU A 102 39.25 -3.49 1.83
CA LEU A 102 39.10 -2.06 1.56
C LEU A 102 37.62 -1.64 1.55
N LEU A 103 36.76 -2.57 1.13
CA LEU A 103 35.32 -2.43 1.13
C LEU A 103 34.74 -2.26 2.55
N LEU A 104 35.16 -3.09 3.51
CA LEU A 104 34.70 -3.01 4.89
C LEU A 104 35.17 -1.71 5.55
N LYS A 105 36.42 -1.30 5.32
CA LYS A 105 36.91 0.03 5.73
C LYS A 105 36.11 1.18 5.10
N SER A 106 35.72 1.05 3.82
CA SER A 106 34.91 2.08 3.15
C SER A 106 33.49 2.16 3.74
N LEU A 107 32.91 1.01 4.11
CA LEU A 107 31.58 0.93 4.71
C LEU A 107 31.59 1.48 6.13
N GLU A 108 32.58 1.12 6.95
CA GLU A 108 32.76 1.69 8.29
C GLU A 108 32.93 3.21 8.23
N LYS A 109 33.71 3.71 7.26
CA LYS A 109 33.89 5.16 7.07
C LYS A 109 32.59 5.85 6.65
N ARG A 110 31.77 5.23 5.81
CA ARG A 110 30.43 5.75 5.43
C ARG A 110 29.46 5.72 6.60
N TYR A 111 29.46 4.66 7.39
CA TYR A 111 28.64 4.56 8.60
C TYR A 111 29.02 5.63 9.63
N ALA A 112 30.31 5.85 9.87
CA ALA A 112 30.78 6.89 10.76
C ALA A 112 30.41 8.30 10.26
N MET A 113 30.45 8.55 8.95
CA MET A 113 29.98 9.82 8.37
C MET A 113 28.47 10.01 8.50
N LEU A 114 27.68 8.95 8.29
CA LEU A 114 26.23 8.99 8.48
C LEU A 114 25.87 9.26 9.95
N ASP A 115 26.52 8.59 10.89
CA ASP A 115 26.27 8.75 12.33
C ASP A 115 26.63 10.17 12.81
N ALA A 116 27.74 10.73 12.32
CA ALA A 116 28.09 12.12 12.60
C ALA A 116 27.05 13.10 11.99
N ALA A 117 26.65 12.87 10.74
CA ALA A 117 25.68 13.73 10.05
C ALA A 117 24.26 13.65 10.67
N THR A 118 23.85 12.47 11.15
CA THR A 118 22.55 12.29 11.81
C THR A 118 22.53 12.93 13.20
N ILE A 119 23.62 12.82 13.97
CA ILE A 119 23.72 13.47 15.28
C ILE A 119 23.77 14.99 15.14
N ASP A 120 24.55 15.52 14.19
CA ASP A 120 24.62 16.97 13.96
C ASP A 120 23.32 17.51 13.33
N GLY A 121 22.71 16.77 12.41
CA GLY A 121 21.39 17.08 11.86
C GLY A 121 20.30 17.08 12.93
N ALA A 122 20.29 16.10 13.82
CA ALA A 122 19.36 16.05 14.95
C ALA A 122 19.60 17.21 15.92
N ARG A 123 20.85 17.52 16.28
CA ARG A 123 21.15 18.66 17.16
C ARG A 123 20.79 20.00 16.53
N SER A 124 21.01 20.19 15.23
CA SER A 124 20.61 21.38 14.51
C SER A 124 19.09 21.49 14.37
N PHE A 125 18.40 20.38 14.17
CA PHE A 125 16.94 20.33 14.09
C PHE A 125 16.31 20.63 15.44
N PHE A 126 16.73 19.95 16.51
CA PHE A 126 16.17 20.13 17.85
C PHE A 126 16.62 21.43 18.55
N GLY A 127 17.77 21.99 18.19
CA GLY A 127 18.29 23.23 18.76
C GLY A 127 17.58 24.50 18.29
N GLN A 128 16.85 24.45 17.16
CA GLN A 128 16.16 25.61 16.58
C GLN A 128 14.70 25.75 17.03
N PHE A 129 14.12 24.75 17.70
CA PHE A 129 12.74 24.79 18.16
C PHE A 129 12.66 25.06 19.67
N SER A 130 11.79 25.99 20.08
CA SER A 130 11.49 26.17 21.51
C SER A 130 10.77 24.92 22.06
N THR A 131 10.95 24.65 23.35
CA THR A 131 10.34 23.49 24.04
C THR A 131 8.82 23.40 23.85
N VAL A 132 8.13 24.54 23.78
CA VAL A 132 6.69 24.62 23.52
C VAL A 132 6.34 24.20 22.09
N ARG A 133 7.13 24.60 21.10
CA ARG A 133 6.94 24.19 19.69
C ARG A 133 7.23 22.71 19.51
N LEU A 134 8.23 22.18 20.20
CA LEU A 134 8.55 20.76 20.25
C LEU A 134 7.43 19.93 20.87
N TRP A 135 6.82 20.43 21.95
CA TRP A 135 5.68 19.76 22.58
C TRP A 135 4.47 19.71 21.64
N ASN A 136 4.12 20.83 20.99
CA ASN A 136 3.06 20.86 19.98
C ASN A 136 3.36 19.95 18.79
N ALA A 137 4.60 19.93 18.30
CA ALA A 137 5.03 19.03 17.24
C ALA A 137 4.92 17.55 17.65
N SER A 138 5.19 17.23 18.92
CA SER A 138 5.03 15.87 19.44
C SER A 138 3.56 15.42 19.47
N ILE A 139 2.64 16.35 19.81
CA ILE A 139 1.20 16.07 19.80
C ILE A 139 0.73 15.83 18.37
N VAL A 140 1.06 16.72 17.44
CA VAL A 140 0.68 16.58 16.02
C VAL A 140 1.30 15.32 15.42
N GLY A 141 2.57 15.04 15.71
CA GLY A 141 3.26 13.83 15.25
C GLY A 141 2.61 12.54 15.77
N SER A 142 2.16 12.53 17.04
CA SER A 142 1.47 11.37 17.61
C SER A 142 0.12 11.10 16.95
N ILE A 143 -0.61 12.14 16.56
CA ILE A 143 -1.91 12.03 15.87
C ILE A 143 -1.70 11.47 14.46
N LEU A 144 -0.74 12.02 13.71
CA LEU A 144 -0.41 11.54 12.36
C LEU A 144 0.10 10.10 12.38
N PHE A 145 0.96 9.76 13.34
CA PHE A 145 1.42 8.39 13.53
C PHE A 145 0.26 7.45 13.89
N GLY A 146 -0.68 7.88 14.73
CA GLY A 146 -1.91 7.17 15.02
C GLY A 146 -2.76 6.91 13.78
N MET A 147 -2.96 7.93 12.93
CA MET A 147 -3.73 7.79 11.69
C MET A 147 -3.06 6.83 10.69
N VAL A 148 -1.74 6.92 10.53
CA VAL A 148 -0.98 6.03 9.63
C VAL A 148 -0.92 4.61 10.18
N THR A 149 -0.66 4.42 11.47
CA THR A 149 -0.66 3.08 12.07
C THR A 149 -2.03 2.43 11.99
N MET A 150 -3.11 3.21 12.17
CA MET A 150 -4.45 2.67 12.11
C MET A 150 -4.86 2.31 10.67
N THR A 151 -4.46 3.09 9.66
CA THR A 151 -4.65 2.70 8.26
C THR A 151 -3.86 1.44 7.89
N PHE A 152 -2.63 1.28 8.41
CA PHE A 152 -1.88 0.03 8.27
C PHE A 152 -2.56 -1.16 8.95
N ILE A 153 -3.05 -0.99 10.18
CA ILE A 153 -3.78 -2.03 10.93
C ILE A 153 -5.04 -2.44 10.15
N TYR A 154 -5.83 -1.48 9.67
CA TYR A 154 -7.03 -1.78 8.89
C TYR A 154 -6.71 -2.47 7.55
N ARG A 155 -5.64 -2.05 6.87
CA ARG A 155 -5.25 -2.60 5.57
C ARG A 155 -4.65 -4.00 5.66
N TYR A 156 -3.92 -4.31 6.73
CA TYR A 156 -3.17 -5.56 6.86
C TYR A 156 -3.77 -6.58 7.83
N LEU A 157 -4.50 -6.14 8.86
CA LEU A 157 -5.09 -7.03 9.88
C LEU A 157 -6.62 -7.19 9.73
N GLY A 158 -7.26 -6.40 8.87
CA GLY A 158 -8.71 -6.47 8.61
C GLY A 158 -9.57 -5.97 9.79
N GLN A 159 -10.87 -5.79 9.56
CA GLN A 159 -11.86 -5.21 10.49
C GLN A 159 -12.13 -6.04 11.78
N GLY A 160 -11.29 -7.04 12.10
CA GLY A 160 -11.52 -8.00 13.19
C GLY A 160 -11.03 -7.57 14.57
N VAL A 161 -10.37 -6.41 14.72
CA VAL A 161 -10.04 -5.84 16.03
C VAL A 161 -11.05 -4.74 16.34
N GLU A 162 -12.29 -5.16 16.60
CA GLU A 162 -13.37 -4.30 17.04
C GLU A 162 -13.00 -3.73 18.42
N ALA A 163 -12.47 -2.51 18.46
CA ALA A 163 -12.45 -1.71 19.67
C ALA A 163 -13.92 -1.44 20.04
N LYS A 164 -14.51 -2.34 20.84
CA LYS A 164 -15.82 -2.15 21.46
C LYS A 164 -15.80 -0.84 22.22
N GLN A 165 -16.34 0.17 21.56
CA GLN A 165 -16.61 1.49 22.06
C GLN A 165 -17.58 1.29 23.24
N LEU A 166 -17.10 1.52 24.45
CA LEU A 166 -17.96 1.61 25.62
C LEU A 166 -18.86 2.83 25.42
N GLU A 167 -20.10 2.59 24.99
CA GLU A 167 -21.20 3.52 25.17
C GLU A 167 -21.35 3.78 26.67
N GLN A 168 -20.81 4.90 27.14
CA GLN A 168 -21.14 5.41 28.46
C GLN A 168 -22.53 6.04 28.40
N VAL A 169 -23.47 5.23 28.89
CA VAL A 169 -24.79 5.59 29.36
C VAL A 169 -24.75 6.94 30.08
N ALA A 170 -25.55 7.88 29.56
CA ALA A 170 -25.91 9.11 30.24
C ALA A 170 -26.54 8.76 31.60
N ILE A 171 -25.80 9.01 32.68
CA ILE A 171 -26.35 9.13 34.03
C ILE A 171 -26.11 10.55 34.49
N THR A 172 -27.19 11.32 34.48
CA THR A 172 -27.33 12.60 35.13
C THR A 172 -27.09 12.44 36.63
N GLN A 173 -25.95 12.92 37.13
CA GLN A 173 -25.82 13.33 38.53
C GLN A 173 -25.15 14.70 38.59
N GLN A 174 -25.97 15.69 38.93
CA GLN A 174 -25.54 17.02 39.34
C GLN A 174 -24.71 16.88 40.62
N ILE A 175 -23.43 17.23 40.53
CA ILE A 175 -22.64 17.66 41.69
C ILE A 175 -22.01 18.99 41.29
N ASN A 176 -22.55 20.07 41.86
CA ASN A 176 -21.92 21.38 41.86
C ASN A 176 -20.57 21.28 42.59
N VAL A 177 -19.48 21.36 41.83
CA VAL A 177 -18.18 21.78 42.36
C VAL A 177 -17.69 22.92 41.49
N ASP A 178 -17.80 24.10 42.06
CA ASP A 178 -17.28 25.36 41.54
C ASP A 178 -15.74 25.25 41.43
N ARG A 179 -15.23 25.00 40.21
CA ARG A 179 -13.80 25.06 39.88
C ARG A 179 -13.60 25.51 38.43
N GLY A 180 -13.21 26.77 38.29
CA GLY A 180 -12.36 27.29 37.21
C GLY A 180 -12.86 27.09 35.79
N LEU A 181 -13.38 28.17 35.19
CA LEU A 181 -13.60 28.28 33.75
C LEU A 181 -12.28 28.07 32.99
N VAL A 182 -11.99 26.83 32.60
CA VAL A 182 -11.00 26.51 31.58
C VAL A 182 -11.71 26.64 30.23
N LEU A 183 -11.51 27.78 29.57
CA LEU A 183 -11.77 27.92 28.14
C LEU A 183 -10.92 26.87 27.41
N GLY A 184 -11.52 25.84 26.82
CA GLY A 184 -10.75 24.93 25.95
C GLY A 184 -11.32 23.56 25.63
N THR A 185 -12.51 23.18 26.11
CA THR A 185 -13.15 21.93 25.67
C THR A 185 -14.37 22.25 24.80
N ALA A 186 -14.13 22.95 23.70
CA ALA A 186 -14.98 22.82 22.52
C ALA A 186 -14.56 21.52 21.81
N ASP A 187 -15.52 20.86 21.18
CA ASP A 187 -15.42 19.55 20.56
C ASP A 187 -14.36 19.53 19.44
N THR A 188 -13.08 19.29 19.76
CA THR A 188 -11.94 19.47 18.84
C THR A 188 -11.88 18.42 17.72
N LYS A 189 -12.80 17.45 17.67
CA LYS A 189 -12.81 16.44 16.61
C LYS A 189 -13.32 17.01 15.27
N ASP A 190 -14.35 17.85 15.32
CA ASP A 190 -14.92 18.47 14.12
C ASP A 190 -13.98 19.56 13.55
N ASP A 191 -13.25 20.25 14.42
CA ASP A 191 -12.24 21.24 14.03
C ASP A 191 -11.00 20.61 13.36
N ALA A 192 -10.57 19.43 13.83
CA ALA A 192 -9.45 18.71 13.25
C ALA A 192 -9.79 18.10 11.87
N GLU A 193 -10.99 17.54 11.72
CA GLU A 193 -11.45 16.99 10.43
C GLU A 193 -11.68 18.09 9.39
N SER A 194 -12.27 19.22 9.79
CA SER A 194 -12.47 20.37 8.90
C SER A 194 -11.14 21.00 8.47
N PHE A 195 -10.17 21.12 9.37
CA PHE A 195 -8.83 21.59 9.03
C PHE A 195 -8.10 20.62 8.09
N ALA A 196 -8.17 19.30 8.34
CA ALA A 196 -7.55 18.30 7.46
C ALA A 196 -8.15 18.32 6.05
N LYS A 197 -9.48 18.49 5.92
CA LYS A 197 -10.14 18.66 4.62
C LYS A 197 -9.66 19.92 3.89
N GLN A 198 -9.58 21.05 4.59
CA GLN A 198 -9.09 22.30 4.01
C GLN A 198 -7.63 22.19 3.54
N VAL A 199 -6.75 21.57 4.34
CA VAL A 199 -5.35 21.36 3.96
C VAL A 199 -5.26 20.44 2.74
N ALA A 200 -5.99 19.33 2.72
CA ALA A 200 -6.01 18.42 1.58
C ALA A 200 -6.55 19.09 0.30
N GLU A 201 -7.58 19.94 0.41
CA GLU A 201 -8.12 20.69 -0.71
C GLU A 201 -7.10 21.72 -1.24
N ILE A 202 -6.40 22.43 -0.35
CA ILE A 202 -5.32 23.35 -0.73
C ILE A 202 -4.17 22.61 -1.42
N GLU A 203 -3.76 21.45 -0.90
CA GLU A 203 -2.74 20.61 -1.51
C GLU A 203 -3.17 20.13 -2.89
N GLN A 204 -4.40 19.65 -3.04
CA GLN A 204 -4.96 19.26 -4.35
C GLN A 204 -4.98 20.42 -5.33
N ILE A 205 -5.44 21.60 -4.93
CA ILE A 205 -5.46 22.80 -5.79
C ILE A 205 -4.04 23.17 -6.21
N ARG A 206 -3.07 23.11 -5.28
CA ARG A 206 -1.68 23.42 -5.59
C ARG A 206 -1.07 22.40 -6.55
N ASP A 207 -1.36 21.13 -6.34
CA ASP A 207 -0.90 20.04 -7.21
C ASP A 207 -1.53 20.15 -8.61
N GLU A 208 -2.83 20.43 -8.71
CA GLU A 208 -3.53 20.70 -9.97
C GLU A 208 -2.89 21.88 -10.72
N GLN A 209 -2.64 23.00 -10.04
CA GLN A 209 -2.00 24.17 -10.65
C GLN A 209 -0.58 23.86 -11.13
N SER A 210 0.21 23.16 -10.31
CA SER A 210 1.57 22.78 -10.68
C SER A 210 1.59 21.85 -11.91
N LEU A 211 0.67 20.89 -11.95
CA LEU A 211 0.51 19.97 -13.07
C LEU A 211 0.02 20.70 -14.31
N GLU A 212 -0.90 21.65 -14.18
CA GLU A 212 -1.38 22.48 -15.27
C GLU A 212 -0.23 23.25 -15.93
N ASP A 213 0.61 23.90 -15.13
CA ASP A 213 1.76 24.67 -15.60
C ASP A 213 2.81 23.79 -16.28
N GLU A 214 3.13 22.64 -15.70
CA GLU A 214 4.05 21.65 -16.28
C GLU A 214 3.56 21.17 -17.66
N ILE A 215 2.28 20.80 -17.76
CA ILE A 215 1.68 20.35 -19.02
C ILE A 215 1.67 21.51 -20.03
N ARG A 216 1.23 22.70 -19.62
CA ARG A 216 1.13 23.88 -20.48
C ARG A 216 2.49 24.25 -21.08
N GLN A 217 3.56 24.22 -20.28
CA GLN A 217 4.92 24.43 -20.78
C GLN A 217 5.33 23.39 -21.81
N MET A 218 4.97 22.12 -21.59
CA MET A 218 5.31 21.02 -22.50
C MET A 218 4.61 21.12 -23.85
N VAL A 219 3.35 21.55 -23.86
CA VAL A 219 2.48 21.54 -25.05
C VAL A 219 2.26 22.91 -25.68
N LYS A 220 3.02 23.92 -25.24
CA LYS A 220 2.90 25.31 -25.71
C LYS A 220 2.92 25.40 -27.23
N GLY A 221 1.90 26.05 -27.80
CA GLY A 221 1.79 26.25 -29.26
C GLY A 221 1.26 25.03 -30.03
N TYR A 222 0.69 24.04 -29.34
CA TYR A 222 0.00 22.91 -29.95
C TYR A 222 -1.51 22.94 -29.61
N PRO A 223 -2.40 22.41 -30.47
CA PRO A 223 -3.85 22.43 -30.22
C PRO A 223 -4.31 21.78 -28.91
N ILE A 224 -3.55 20.83 -28.36
CA ILE A 224 -3.86 20.26 -27.03
C ILE A 224 -3.82 21.29 -25.88
N GLU A 225 -3.20 22.46 -26.08
CA GLU A 225 -3.10 23.51 -25.06
C GLU A 225 -4.48 23.95 -24.53
N GLU A 226 -5.50 23.94 -25.39
CA GLU A 226 -6.89 24.26 -25.01
C GLU A 226 -7.52 23.21 -24.07
N MET A 227 -6.98 21.99 -24.06
CA MET A 227 -7.46 20.88 -23.24
C MET A 227 -6.80 20.82 -21.86
N VAL A 228 -5.68 21.54 -21.65
CA VAL A 228 -4.84 21.46 -20.45
C VAL A 228 -5.61 21.66 -19.13
N PRO A 229 -6.52 22.64 -19.00
CA PRO A 229 -7.28 22.82 -17.76
C PRO A 229 -8.18 21.63 -17.39
N TYR A 230 -8.53 20.79 -18.36
CA TYR A 230 -9.31 19.56 -18.11
C TYR A 230 -8.41 18.36 -17.81
N ILE A 231 -7.20 18.36 -18.37
CA ILE A 231 -6.20 17.30 -18.14
C ILE A 231 -5.61 17.43 -16.73
N ALA A 232 -5.35 18.65 -16.26
CA ALA A 232 -4.78 18.92 -14.95
C ALA A 232 -5.66 18.44 -13.77
N LYS A 233 -6.98 18.32 -13.98
CA LYS A 233 -7.94 17.81 -13.00
C LYS A 233 -7.94 16.28 -12.87
N LYS A 234 -7.07 15.59 -13.60
CA LYS A 234 -6.95 14.13 -13.57
C LYS A 234 -5.72 13.76 -12.77
N ASP A 235 -5.68 12.52 -12.27
CA ASP A 235 -4.49 12.00 -11.59
C ASP A 235 -3.24 12.18 -12.44
N ARG A 236 -2.12 12.50 -11.79
CA ARG A 236 -0.85 12.82 -12.46
C ARG A 236 -0.43 11.75 -13.47
N THR A 237 -0.56 10.48 -13.12
CA THR A 237 -0.27 9.33 -14.00
C THR A 237 -1.22 9.29 -15.21
N VAL A 238 -2.51 9.54 -15.00
CA VAL A 238 -3.52 9.57 -16.07
C VAL A 238 -3.25 10.76 -17.00
N ALA A 239 -2.99 11.94 -16.45
CA ALA A 239 -2.60 13.14 -17.19
C ALA A 239 -1.33 12.90 -18.03
N ALA A 240 -0.31 12.25 -17.46
CA ALA A 240 0.91 11.89 -18.17
C ALA A 240 0.63 10.99 -19.38
N PHE A 241 -0.22 9.96 -19.23
CA PHE A 241 -0.64 9.11 -20.35
C PHE A 241 -1.45 9.88 -21.39
N ILE A 242 -2.36 10.75 -20.97
CA ILE A 242 -3.14 11.60 -21.89
C ILE A 242 -2.18 12.42 -22.76
N VAL A 243 -1.21 13.12 -22.18
CA VAL A 243 -0.28 13.97 -22.92
C VAL A 243 0.67 13.15 -23.79
N ALA A 244 1.17 12.02 -23.29
CA ALA A 244 2.10 11.15 -24.00
C ALA A 244 1.46 10.45 -25.22
N ILE A 245 0.26 9.91 -25.05
CA ILE A 245 -0.49 9.28 -26.14
C ILE A 245 -0.87 10.33 -27.20
N ALA A 246 -1.29 11.53 -26.79
CA ALA A 246 -1.60 12.60 -27.74
C ALA A 246 -0.36 13.03 -28.55
N LYS A 247 0.83 13.04 -27.95
CA LYS A 247 2.08 13.29 -28.69
C LYS A 247 2.26 12.26 -29.79
N LYS A 248 2.01 10.99 -29.47
CA LYS A 248 2.25 9.89 -30.38
C LYS A 248 1.23 9.83 -31.52
N GLU A 249 -0.05 9.98 -31.21
CA GLU A 249 -1.13 9.74 -32.16
C GLU A 249 -1.39 10.95 -33.08
N SER A 250 -1.31 12.17 -32.54
CA SER A 250 -1.67 13.40 -33.28
C SER A 250 -0.56 14.45 -33.33
N ALA A 251 0.62 14.15 -32.75
CA ALA A 251 1.64 15.17 -32.48
C ALA A 251 1.08 16.37 -31.71
N TRP A 252 0.30 16.08 -30.65
CA TRP A 252 -0.42 17.07 -29.83
C TRP A 252 -1.48 17.88 -30.61
N GLY A 253 -2.11 17.26 -31.61
CA GLY A 253 -3.16 17.89 -32.41
C GLY A 253 -2.72 18.56 -33.70
N LYS A 254 -1.47 18.39 -34.14
CA LYS A 254 -1.07 18.78 -35.50
C LYS A 254 -1.77 17.97 -36.59
N ARG A 255 -2.26 16.77 -36.25
CA ARG A 255 -2.99 15.87 -37.14
C ARG A 255 -4.21 15.35 -36.39
N VAL A 256 -5.40 15.75 -36.83
CA VAL A 256 -6.66 15.37 -36.16
C VAL A 256 -7.65 14.89 -37.22
N PRO A 257 -8.47 13.86 -36.94
CA PRO A 257 -9.59 13.53 -37.81
C PRO A 257 -10.55 14.73 -37.90
N VAL A 258 -11.12 14.90 -39.08
CA VAL A 258 -12.08 15.97 -39.36
C VAL A 258 -13.45 15.38 -39.67
N LEU A 259 -14.50 16.12 -39.33
CA LEU A 259 -15.87 15.83 -39.75
C LEU A 259 -16.44 17.08 -40.38
N LYS A 260 -16.80 17.02 -41.67
CA LYS A 260 -17.32 18.17 -42.44
C LYS A 260 -16.39 19.40 -42.38
N GLY A 261 -15.07 19.18 -42.35
CA GLY A 261 -14.06 20.25 -42.27
C GLY A 261 -13.86 20.83 -40.87
N GLN A 262 -14.55 20.32 -39.85
CA GLN A 262 -14.37 20.72 -38.45
C GLN A 262 -13.50 19.71 -37.69
N ASP A 263 -12.74 20.20 -36.71
CA ASP A 263 -11.94 19.37 -35.81
C ASP A 263 -12.85 18.54 -34.88
N CYS A 264 -12.53 17.25 -34.76
CA CYS A 264 -13.23 16.28 -33.93
C CYS A 264 -12.66 16.14 -32.50
N TYR A 265 -11.68 16.95 -32.12
CA TYR A 265 -10.99 16.95 -30.82
C TYR A 265 -10.40 15.59 -30.42
N ASN A 266 -10.13 14.70 -31.38
CA ASN A 266 -9.64 13.35 -31.12
C ASN A 266 -8.13 13.28 -31.32
N LEU A 267 -7.40 13.59 -30.25
CA LEU A 267 -5.93 13.63 -30.26
C LEU A 267 -5.26 12.27 -30.01
N TRP A 268 -6.03 11.26 -29.60
CA TRP A 268 -5.53 9.99 -29.07
C TRP A 268 -5.84 8.78 -29.96
N GLY A 269 -6.40 9.01 -31.15
CA GLY A 269 -6.80 7.95 -32.07
C GLY A 269 -7.94 7.08 -31.53
N TYR A 270 -8.77 7.60 -30.62
CA TYR A 270 -9.84 6.85 -29.97
C TYR A 270 -10.91 6.39 -30.98
N ARG A 271 -11.37 5.14 -30.84
CA ARG A 271 -12.32 4.48 -31.77
C ARG A 271 -13.54 3.89 -31.05
N GLY A 272 -14.16 4.66 -30.17
CA GLY A 272 -15.47 4.32 -29.61
C GLY A 272 -16.60 4.64 -30.59
N GLN A 273 -17.59 3.75 -30.73
CA GLN A 273 -18.78 4.03 -31.52
C GLN A 273 -19.59 5.15 -30.88
N ARG A 274 -19.86 6.22 -31.65
CA ARG A 274 -20.74 7.34 -31.29
C ARG A 274 -21.58 7.74 -32.50
N GLN A 275 -22.56 8.62 -32.28
CA GLN A 275 -23.37 9.19 -33.36
C GLN A 275 -22.52 9.98 -34.37
N LEU A 276 -21.47 10.66 -33.90
CA LEU A 276 -20.53 11.40 -34.73
C LEU A 276 -19.22 10.62 -34.85
N MET A 277 -18.87 10.27 -36.07
CA MET A 277 -17.64 9.56 -36.42
C MET A 277 -16.87 10.41 -37.43
N GLY A 278 -15.62 10.71 -37.14
CA GLY A 278 -14.70 11.39 -38.04
C GLY A 278 -14.12 10.42 -39.08
N THR A 279 -13.23 10.96 -39.93
CA THR A 279 -12.51 10.18 -40.93
C THR A 279 -11.80 8.95 -40.33
N GLY A 280 -11.84 7.81 -41.03
CA GLY A 280 -11.11 6.61 -40.62
C GLY A 280 -11.70 5.85 -39.41
N GLY A 281 -12.96 6.10 -39.07
CA GLY A 281 -13.65 5.45 -37.94
C GLY A 281 -13.22 5.96 -36.57
N HIS A 282 -12.60 7.14 -36.52
CA HIS A 282 -12.25 7.80 -35.27
C HIS A 282 -13.48 8.47 -34.66
N THR A 283 -13.60 8.40 -33.34
CA THR A 283 -14.68 9.10 -32.63
C THR A 283 -14.56 10.60 -32.83
N CYS A 284 -15.68 11.27 -33.09
CA CYS A 284 -15.75 12.73 -33.10
C CYS A 284 -16.38 13.22 -31.79
N PHE A 285 -15.63 13.98 -31.01
CA PHE A 285 -16.09 14.51 -29.72
C PHE A 285 -16.79 15.85 -29.91
N ASN A 286 -17.72 16.17 -29.01
CA ASN A 286 -18.50 17.40 -29.10
C ASN A 286 -17.72 18.62 -28.57
N SER A 287 -16.73 18.41 -27.70
CA SER A 287 -15.94 19.48 -27.09
C SER A 287 -14.58 18.97 -26.60
N PRO A 288 -13.60 19.86 -26.35
CA PRO A 288 -12.34 19.53 -25.70
C PRO A 288 -12.53 18.80 -24.37
N LYS A 289 -13.52 19.24 -23.56
CA LYS A 289 -13.86 18.62 -22.28
C LYS A 289 -14.40 17.19 -22.45
N ASP A 290 -15.34 16.98 -23.36
CA ASP A 290 -15.90 15.65 -23.66
C ASP A 290 -14.82 14.66 -24.13
N ALA A 291 -13.88 15.15 -24.95
CA ALA A 291 -12.75 14.36 -25.40
C ALA A 291 -11.84 13.93 -24.24
N VAL A 292 -11.41 14.89 -23.40
CA VAL A 292 -10.55 14.62 -22.25
C VAL A 292 -11.25 13.71 -21.25
N ASP A 293 -12.51 13.97 -20.89
CA ASP A 293 -13.24 13.17 -19.90
C ASP A 293 -13.42 11.72 -20.37
N THR A 294 -13.72 11.52 -21.65
CA THR A 294 -13.89 10.17 -22.22
C THR A 294 -12.58 9.39 -22.24
N VAL A 295 -11.50 10.04 -22.70
CA VAL A 295 -10.18 9.41 -22.79
C VAL A 295 -9.61 9.16 -21.40
N ALA A 296 -9.71 10.13 -20.50
CA ALA A 296 -9.30 10.00 -19.10
C ALA A 296 -10.01 8.81 -18.46
N LYS A 297 -11.34 8.72 -18.57
CA LYS A 297 -12.10 7.58 -18.02
C LYS A 297 -11.57 6.23 -18.52
N ARG A 298 -11.26 6.12 -19.81
CA ARG A 298 -10.70 4.88 -20.37
C ARG A 298 -9.30 4.59 -19.81
N ILE A 299 -8.44 5.61 -19.73
CA ILE A 299 -7.07 5.46 -19.21
C ILE A 299 -7.11 5.10 -17.72
N THR A 300 -7.94 5.77 -16.92
CA THR A 300 -8.19 5.45 -15.51
C THR A 300 -8.56 3.98 -15.33
N THR A 301 -9.55 3.46 -16.08
CA THR A 301 -9.88 2.02 -16.07
C THR A 301 -8.68 1.13 -16.42
N LEU A 302 -7.80 1.53 -17.34
CA LEU A 302 -6.61 0.75 -17.67
C LEU A 302 -5.57 0.79 -16.54
N VAL A 303 -5.35 1.96 -15.95
CA VAL A 303 -4.35 2.16 -14.89
C VAL A 303 -4.82 1.49 -13.59
N GLU A 304 -6.02 1.84 -13.10
CA GLU A 304 -6.52 1.44 -11.79
C GLU A 304 -7.08 0.02 -11.79
N GLU A 305 -8.00 -0.30 -12.69
CA GLU A 305 -8.69 -1.60 -12.67
C GLU A 305 -7.82 -2.72 -13.27
N LYS A 306 -6.96 -2.38 -14.24
CA LYS A 306 -6.12 -3.37 -14.96
C LYS A 306 -4.64 -3.30 -14.62
N GLY A 307 -4.22 -2.41 -13.73
CA GLY A 307 -2.83 -2.27 -13.29
C GLY A 307 -1.86 -1.94 -14.43
N LYS A 308 -2.30 -1.18 -15.44
CA LYS A 308 -1.51 -0.78 -16.61
C LYS A 308 -0.94 0.61 -16.41
N ASP A 309 -0.09 0.73 -15.40
CA ASP A 309 0.55 1.96 -14.93
C ASP A 309 1.85 2.34 -15.67
N THR A 310 2.38 1.48 -16.54
CA THR A 310 3.59 1.74 -17.33
C THR A 310 3.30 1.80 -18.84
N PRO A 311 4.07 2.57 -19.64
CA PRO A 311 3.92 2.63 -21.09
C PRO A 311 3.93 1.25 -21.78
N GLU A 312 4.76 0.33 -21.30
CA GLU A 312 4.86 -1.06 -21.79
C GLU A 312 3.54 -1.82 -21.62
N LYS A 313 2.90 -1.66 -20.46
CA LYS A 313 1.61 -2.26 -20.15
C LYS A 313 0.46 -1.52 -20.86
N MET A 314 0.62 -0.23 -21.10
CA MET A 314 -0.35 0.64 -21.78
C MET A 314 -0.42 0.39 -23.29
N VAL A 315 0.45 -0.45 -23.86
CA VAL A 315 0.43 -0.84 -25.28
C VAL A 315 -0.92 -1.41 -25.74
N LEU A 316 -1.73 -1.91 -24.81
CA LEU A 316 -3.12 -2.33 -25.03
C LEU A 316 -4.01 -1.20 -25.58
N TRP A 317 -3.66 0.07 -25.34
CA TRP A 317 -4.30 1.22 -26.01
C TRP A 317 -4.13 1.15 -27.54
N LYS A 318 -2.95 0.75 -28.02
CA LYS A 318 -2.58 0.81 -29.44
C LYS A 318 -3.12 -0.35 -30.27
N CYS A 319 -3.09 -1.57 -29.73
CA CYS A 319 -3.44 -2.81 -30.45
C CYS A 319 -4.48 -3.68 -29.75
N GLY A 320 -4.97 -3.28 -28.57
CA GLY A 320 -5.84 -4.17 -27.79
C GLY A 320 -5.08 -5.41 -27.33
N ASN A 321 -5.66 -6.59 -27.56
CA ASN A 321 -5.07 -7.87 -27.16
C ASN A 321 -4.16 -8.48 -28.23
N ASP A 322 -4.22 -8.00 -29.49
CA ASP A 322 -3.47 -8.55 -30.60
C ASP A 322 -2.78 -7.45 -31.42
N CYS A 323 -1.45 -7.39 -31.29
CA CYS A 323 -0.63 -6.41 -31.97
C CYS A 323 -0.18 -6.86 -33.37
N GLU A 324 -0.41 -8.10 -33.77
CA GLU A 324 -0.12 -8.58 -35.13
C GLU A 324 -1.00 -7.87 -36.16
N ALA A 325 -2.28 -7.69 -35.86
CA ALA A 325 -3.23 -6.97 -36.71
C ALA A 325 -2.91 -5.47 -36.90
N THR A 326 -1.99 -4.92 -36.10
CA THR A 326 -1.71 -3.48 -36.05
C THR A 326 -0.24 -3.14 -36.33
N GLY A 327 0.44 -3.96 -37.14
CA GLY A 327 1.82 -3.73 -37.57
C GLY A 327 2.88 -4.53 -36.79
N GLY A 328 2.45 -5.52 -36.02
CA GLY A 328 3.32 -6.45 -35.30
C GLY A 328 4.01 -5.84 -34.08
N LYS A 329 4.82 -6.68 -33.42
CA LYS A 329 5.55 -6.32 -32.19
C LYS A 329 6.48 -5.11 -32.37
N ALA A 330 7.11 -4.95 -33.52
CA ALA A 330 8.01 -3.83 -33.78
C ALA A 330 7.28 -2.46 -33.75
N ALA A 331 6.04 -2.40 -34.26
CA ALA A 331 5.23 -1.18 -34.21
C ALA A 331 4.78 -0.85 -32.78
N ALA A 332 4.44 -1.89 -32.01
CA ALA A 332 4.09 -1.78 -30.60
C ALA A 332 5.27 -1.28 -29.76
N ASP A 333 6.46 -1.85 -29.92
CA ASP A 333 7.66 -1.45 -29.19
C ASP A 333 8.07 -0.01 -29.50
N LYS A 334 7.95 0.41 -30.76
CA LYS A 334 8.18 1.81 -31.16
C LYS A 334 7.17 2.75 -30.48
N TRP A 335 5.90 2.36 -30.46
CA TRP A 335 4.86 3.15 -29.79
C TRP A 335 5.15 3.31 -28.30
N VAL A 336 5.54 2.22 -27.62
CA VAL A 336 5.91 2.24 -26.20
C VAL A 336 7.07 3.20 -25.95
N LYS A 337 8.15 3.13 -26.75
CA LYS A 337 9.30 4.05 -26.62
C LYS A 337 8.92 5.52 -26.80
N ASP A 338 8.07 5.80 -27.79
CA ASP A 338 7.64 7.17 -28.07
C ASP A 338 6.79 7.72 -26.90
N VAL A 339 5.88 6.92 -26.35
CA VAL A 339 5.05 7.29 -25.19
C VAL A 339 5.90 7.44 -23.94
N ASP A 340 6.80 6.49 -23.67
CA ASP A 340 7.70 6.48 -22.52
C ASP A 340 8.59 7.75 -22.47
N SER A 341 9.07 8.22 -23.62
CA SER A 341 9.90 9.44 -23.70
C SER A 341 9.20 10.71 -23.17
N VAL A 342 7.87 10.77 -23.27
CA VAL A 342 7.06 11.87 -22.75
C VAL A 342 6.61 11.57 -21.33
N PHE A 343 6.19 10.33 -21.07
CA PHE A 343 5.71 9.88 -19.76
C PHE A 343 6.75 10.09 -18.66
N LYS A 344 8.03 9.76 -18.93
CA LYS A 344 9.15 9.97 -17.99
C LYS A 344 9.35 11.43 -17.58
N LYS A 345 8.91 12.40 -18.39
CA LYS A 345 9.02 13.82 -18.02
C LYS A 345 8.10 14.20 -16.86
N PHE A 346 7.04 13.43 -16.63
CA PHE A 346 6.09 13.63 -15.52
C PHE A 346 6.52 12.90 -14.24
N HIS A 347 7.34 11.85 -14.40
CA HIS A 347 7.92 11.04 -13.33
C HIS A 347 9.43 11.26 -13.27
N LYS A 348 9.89 12.51 -13.21
CA LYS A 348 11.26 12.79 -12.78
C LYS A 348 11.40 12.30 -11.34
N GLU A 349 11.65 11.01 -11.17
CA GLU A 349 12.34 10.50 -10.00
C GLU A 349 13.73 11.12 -10.03
N ASP A 350 14.11 11.66 -8.89
CA ASP A 350 15.40 12.24 -8.61
C ASP A 350 16.51 11.23 -8.96
N GLU A 351 17.10 11.34 -10.16
CA GLU A 351 18.41 10.75 -10.49
C GLU A 351 19.54 11.64 -9.95
#